data_AF-X1GQ85-F1
#
_entry.id   AF-X1GQ85-F1
#
_cell.length_a   1.000
_cell.length_b   1.000
_cell.length_c   1.000
_cell.angle_alpha   90.00
_cell.angle_beta   90.00
_cell.angle_gamma   90.00
#
_symmetry.space_group_name_H-M   'P 1'
#
loop_
_entity.id
_entity.type
_entity.pdbx_description
1 polymer ?
#
loop_
_entity_poly.entity_id
_entity_poly.type
_entity_poly.pdbx_seq_one_letter_code
_entity_poly.pdbx_strand_id
1 'polypeptide(L)' 'MDLETLLKEAQEREASDLHITESAPPIFRINGKLLFTDYKNLSREDTKDMVYGILNDEQKKTFEKNL' A
#
# COMPACT_ATOMS: atom_id res chain seq x y z
N MET A 1 -7.06 6.70 5.85
CA MET A 1 -6.49 5.33 5.96
C MET A 1 -5.04 5.48 5.60
N ASP A 2 -4.13 5.10 6.49
CA ASP A 2 -2.70 5.19 6.27
C ASP A 2 -2.08 3.81 6.04
N LEU A 3 -0.85 3.81 5.54
CA LEU A 3 -0.15 2.56 5.22
C LEU A 3 0.22 1.77 6.49
N GLU A 4 0.45 2.44 7.62
CA GLU A 4 0.76 1.78 8.90
C GLU A 4 -0.41 0.90 9.36
N THR A 5 -1.64 1.40 9.27
CA THR A 5 -2.85 0.66 9.61
C THR A 5 -3.01 -0.59 8.73
N LEU A 6 -2.80 -0.44 7.41
CA LEU A 6 -2.89 -1.56 6.48
C LEU A 6 -1.78 -2.60 6.70
N LEU A 7 -0.57 -2.17 7.10
CA LEU A 7 0.53 -3.08 7.44
C LEU A 7 0.26 -3.86 8.73
N LYS A 8 -0.32 -3.22 9.75
CA LYS A 8 -0.77 -3.91 10.97
C LYS A 8 -1.85 -4.95 10.64
N GLU A 9 -2.82 -4.57 9.83
CA GLU A 9 -3.88 -5.49 9.38
C GLU A 9 -3.30 -6.65 8.54
N ALA A 10 -2.33 -6.38 7.67
CA ALA A 10 -1.62 -7.42 6.92
C ALA A 10 -0.95 -8.42 7.87
N GLN A 11 -0.29 -7.93 8.92
CA GLN A 11 0.34 -8.77 9.95
C GLN A 11 -0.70 -9.61 10.69
N GLU A 12 -1.80 -9.00 11.16
CA GLU A 12 -2.88 -9.69 11.88
C GLU A 12 -3.54 -10.79 11.04
N ARG A 13 -3.63 -10.58 9.72
CA ARG A 13 -4.19 -11.53 8.76
C ARG A 13 -3.17 -12.52 8.21
N GLU A 14 -1.92 -12.49 8.69
CA GLU A 14 -0.81 -13.32 8.18
C GLU A 14 -0.61 -13.20 6.65
N ALA A 15 -0.81 -12.00 6.11
CA ALA A 15 -0.56 -11.72 4.71
C ALA A 15 0.95 -11.68 4.43
N SER A 16 1.38 -12.33 3.34
CA SER A 16 2.76 -12.27 2.87
C SER A 16 3.09 -10.93 2.23
N ASP A 17 2.10 -10.33 1.56
CA ASP A 17 2.26 -9.08 0.82
C ASP A 17 1.02 -8.20 0.97
N LEU A 18 1.25 -6.89 1.01
CA LEU A 18 0.24 -5.85 0.84
C LEU A 18 0.47 -5.16 -0.50
N HIS A 19 -0.51 -5.24 -1.39
CA HIS A 19 -0.50 -4.57 -2.68
C HIS A 19 -1.33 -3.28 -2.63
N ILE A 20 -0.71 -2.19 -3.08
CA ILE A 20 -1.28 -0.84 -3.18
C ILE A 20 -1.18 -0.41 -4.65
N THR A 21 -2.32 -0.11 -5.28
CA THR A 21 -2.36 0.32 -6.69
C THR A 21 -3.61 1.16 -6.99
N GLU A 22 -3.51 2.01 -8.00
CA GLU A 22 -4.62 2.88 -8.43
C GLU A 22 -5.81 2.06 -8.95
N SER A 23 -7.02 2.55 -8.72
CA SER A 23 -8.28 1.95 -9.18
C SER A 23 -8.60 0.56 -8.60
N ALA A 24 -7.87 0.13 -7.56
CA ALA A 24 -8.17 -1.07 -6.79
C ALA A 24 -8.17 -0.73 -5.28
N PRO A 25 -8.92 -1.47 -4.45
CA PRO A 25 -8.76 -1.37 -3.01
C PRO A 25 -7.40 -1.98 -2.61
N PRO A 26 -6.92 -1.78 -1.37
CA PRO A 26 -5.82 -2.57 -0.82
C PRO A 26 -6.06 -4.07 -0.99
N ILE A 27 -5.03 -4.81 -1.38
CA ILE A 27 -5.12 -6.25 -1.63
C ILE A 27 -4.07 -6.97 -0.77
N PHE A 28 -4.51 -7.94 0.00
CA PHE A 28 -3.60 -8.81 0.76
C PHE A 28 -3.31 -10.08 -0.03
N ARG A 29 -2.05 -10.51 -0.04
CA ARG A 29 -1.71 -11.88 -0.46
C ARG A 29 -1.69 -12.78 0.78
N ILE A 30 -2.62 -13.73 0.86
CA ILE A 30 -2.70 -14.70 1.96
C ILE A 30 -2.65 -16.10 1.37
N ASN A 31 -1.69 -16.92 1.79
CA ASN A 31 -1.49 -18.28 1.27
C ASN A 31 -1.46 -18.35 -0.27
N GLY A 32 -0.76 -17.38 -0.89
CA GLY A 32 -0.61 -17.28 -2.34
C GLY A 32 -1.81 -16.69 -3.10
N LYS A 33 -2.93 -16.41 -2.43
CA LYS A 33 -4.14 -15.85 -3.04
C LYS A 33 -4.26 -14.36 -2.79
N LEU A 34 -4.67 -13.61 -3.81
CA LEU A 34 -4.98 -12.19 -3.70
C LEU A 34 -6.41 -12.00 -3.18
N LEU A 35 -6.54 -11.31 -2.06
CA LEU A 35 -7.81 -10.99 -1.42
C LEU A 35 -8.01 -9.48 -1.42
N PHE A 36 -9.02 -9.04 -2.17
CA PHE A 36 -9.45 -7.65 -2.19
C PHE A 36 -10.14 -7.32 -0.87
N THR A 37 -9.81 -6.18 -0.29
CA THR A 37 -10.45 -5.67 0.93
C THR A 37 -11.77 -4.96 0.59
N ASP A 38 -12.60 -4.73 1.61
CA ASP A 38 -13.86 -3.98 1.49
C ASP A 38 -13.66 -2.45 1.55
N TYR A 39 -12.41 -2.00 1.54
CA TYR A 39 -12.07 -0.59 1.46
C TYR A 39 -12.41 -0.01 0.08
N LYS A 40 -12.44 1.33 -0.01
CA LYS A 40 -12.63 2.01 -1.29
C LYS A 40 -11.43 1.79 -2.21
N ASN A 41 -11.69 1.85 -3.52
CA ASN A 41 -10.62 1.89 -4.52
C ASN A 41 -9.74 3.11 -4.27
N LEU A 42 -8.42 2.90 -4.34
CA LEU A 42 -7.43 3.94 -4.15
C LEU A 42 -7.32 4.81 -5.40
N SER A 43 -7.29 6.12 -5.19
CA SER A 43 -6.93 7.07 -6.22
C SER A 43 -5.41 7.16 -6.39
N ARG A 44 -4.98 7.85 -7.45
CA ARG A 44 -3.56 8.20 -7.64
C ARG A 44 -3.00 9.04 -6.49
N GLU A 45 -3.82 9.92 -5.91
CA GLU A 45 -3.41 10.75 -4.77
C GLU A 45 -3.24 9.89 -3.51
N ASP A 46 -4.20 9.01 -3.21
CA ASP A 46 -4.12 8.09 -2.07
C ASP A 46 -2.85 7.24 -2.11
N THR A 47 -2.55 6.64 -3.26
CA THR A 47 -1.36 5.78 -3.40
C THR A 47 -0.06 6.56 -3.26
N LYS A 48 -0.01 7.81 -3.76
CA LYS A 48 1.14 8.70 -3.57
C LYS A 48 1.32 9.06 -2.10
N ASP A 49 0.26 9.47 -1.42
CA ASP A 49 0.31 9.89 -0.02
C ASP A 49 0.75 8.74 0.90
N MET A 50 0.26 7.52 0.65
CA MET A 50 0.67 6.33 1.37
C MET A 50 2.18 6.05 1.23
N VAL A 51 2.70 6.11 0.01
CA VAL A 51 4.14 5.90 -0.25
C VAL A 51 4.96 7.02 0.38
N TYR A 52 4.59 8.28 0.18
CA TYR A 52 5.33 9.42 0.70
C TYR A 52 5.26 9.53 2.23
N GLY A 53 4.25 8.92 2.87
CA GLY A 53 4.14 8.83 4.32
C GLY A 53 5.20 7.94 4.97
N ILE A 54 5.75 6.95 4.25
CA ILE A 54 6.75 6.02 4.78
C ILE A 54 8.19 6.28 4.30
N LEU A 55 8.33 7.03 3.20
CA LEU A 55 9.65 7.36 2.65
C LEU A 55 10.27 8.57 3.37
N ASN A 56 11.55 8.49 3.67
CA ASN A 56 12.34 9.65 4.08
C ASN A 56 12.70 10.55 2.87
N ASP A 57 13.26 11.72 3.12
CA ASP A 57 13.55 12.71 2.07
C ASP A 57 14.53 12.22 1.00
N GLU A 58 15.51 11.40 1.37
CA GLU A 58 16.46 10.82 0.42
C GLU A 58 15.80 9.76 -0.47
N GLN A 59 14.95 8.92 0.11
CA GLN A 59 14.17 7.93 -0.60
C GLN A 59 13.15 8.57 -1.54
N LYS A 60 12.47 9.65 -1.12
CA LYS A 60 11.57 10.44 -1.98
C LYS A 60 12.31 11.01 -3.20
N LYS A 61 13.46 11.66 -2.97
CA LYS A 61 14.30 12.17 -4.07
C LYS A 61 14.74 11.08 -5.03
N THR A 62 15.09 9.91 -4.50
CA THR A 62 15.50 8.76 -5.32
C THR A 62 14.33 8.20 -6.12
N PHE A 63 13.15 8.10 -5.50
CA PHE A 63 11.93 7.66 -6.16
C PHE A 63 11.52 8.60 -7.30
N GLU A 64 11.53 9.92 -7.07
CA GLU A 64 11.20 10.93 -8.08
C GLU A 64 12.20 11.02 -9.24
N LYS A 65 13.48 10.72 -9.00
CA LYS A 65 14.48 10.67 -10.09
C LYS A 65 14.27 9.51 -11.06
N ASN A 66 13.59 8.46 -10.61
CA ASN A 66 13.35 7.23 -11.37
C ASN A 66 11.91 7.13 -11.90
N LEU A 67 11.11 8.19 -11.74
CA LEU A 67 9.77 8.38 -12.29
C LEU A 67 9.84 9.20 -13.59
#